data_AF-A0A970YYN0-F1
#
_entry.id   AF-A0A970YYN0-F1
#
_cell.length_a   1.000
_cell.length_b   1.000
_cell.length_c   1.000
_cell.angle_alpha   90.00
_cell.angle_beta   90.00
_cell.angle_gamma   90.00
#
_symmetry.space_group_name_H-M   'P 1'
#
loop_
_entity.id
_entity.type
_entity.pdbx_description
1 polymer ?
#
loop_
_entity_poly.entity_id
_entity_poly.type
_entity_poly.pdbx_seq_one_letter_code
_entity_poly.pdbx_strand_id
1 'polypeptide(L)'
;LVSRSIVVSEPFLYQDGYVYLEAENRSDIEFTLLKVESDDSGIPARVILPRRSKVVFRVKQQPDKAVTYSFRLENVWVGVEKMAEFSFVVK
;
A
#
# COMPACT_ATOMS: atom_id res chain seq x y z
N LEU A 1 9.51 12.26 -0.24
CA LEU A 1 10.41 11.20 -0.73
C LEU A 1 9.62 9.93 -1.05
N VAL A 2 8.97 9.33 -0.05
CA VAL A 2 8.11 8.13 -0.18
C VAL A 2 7.05 8.24 -1.28
N SER A 3 6.31 9.36 -1.34
CA SER A 3 5.25 9.58 -2.33
C SER A 3 5.71 9.62 -3.79
N ARG A 4 7.02 9.73 -4.05
CA ARG A 4 7.61 9.61 -5.39
C ARG A 4 8.23 8.22 -5.64
N SER A 5 8.46 7.45 -4.58
CA SER A 5 9.11 6.14 -4.61
C SER A 5 8.10 4.99 -4.70
N ILE A 6 6.92 5.13 -4.07
CA ILE A 6 5.83 4.16 -4.15
C ILE A 6 4.70 4.80 -4.94
N VAL A 7 4.33 4.18 -6.05
CA VAL A 7 3.25 4.62 -6.94
C VAL A 7 2.17 3.55 -6.96
N VAL A 8 0.94 3.94 -6.69
CA VAL A 8 -0.22 3.05 -6.77
C VAL A 8 -0.97 3.39 -8.04
N SER A 9 -1.20 2.37 -8.87
CA SER A 9 -1.95 2.51 -10.12
C SER A 9 -3.44 2.51 -9.84
N GLU A 10 -4.23 3.00 -10.81
CA GLU A 10 -5.67 2.81 -10.78
C GLU A 10 -6.01 1.30 -10.75
N PRO A 11 -7.13 0.91 -10.11
CA PRO A 11 -7.66 -0.43 -10.20
C PRO A 11 -7.74 -0.93 -11.65
N PHE A 12 -7.24 -2.14 -11.90
CA PHE A 12 -7.28 -2.75 -13.24
C PHE A 12 -8.26 -3.91 -13.35
N LEU A 13 -8.78 -4.42 -12.23
CA LEU A 13 -9.76 -5.50 -12.20
C LEU A 13 -10.65 -5.39 -10.96
N TYR A 14 -11.95 -5.58 -11.15
CA TYR A 14 -12.91 -5.83 -10.09
C TYR A 14 -13.55 -7.19 -10.30
N GLN A 15 -13.44 -8.08 -9.32
CA GLN A 15 -13.96 -9.44 -9.41
C GLN A 15 -14.35 -9.97 -8.03
N ASP A 16 -15.56 -10.54 -7.90
CA ASP A 16 -16.04 -11.23 -6.70
C ASP A 16 -15.96 -10.41 -5.40
N GLY A 17 -16.16 -9.09 -5.48
CA GLY A 17 -16.07 -8.18 -4.33
C GLY A 17 -14.64 -7.75 -3.97
N TYR A 18 -13.67 -8.03 -4.86
CA TYR A 18 -12.28 -7.62 -4.72
C TYR A 18 -11.86 -6.67 -5.84
N VAL A 19 -11.09 -5.66 -5.45
CA VAL A 19 -10.36 -4.76 -6.32
C VAL A 19 -8.92 -5.23 -6.42
N TYR A 20 -8.35 -5.22 -7.62
CA TYR A 20 -6.94 -5.49 -7.88
C TYR A 20 -6.27 -4.22 -8.39
N LEU A 21 -5.14 -3.89 -7.77
CA LEU A 21 -4.35 -2.70 -8.08
C LEU A 21 -2.85 -2.98 -7.93
N GLU A 22 -2.03 -2.30 -8.70
CA GLU A 22 -0.58 -2.43 -8.64
C GLU A 22 0.02 -1.35 -7.76
N ALA A 23 0.89 -1.73 -6.83
CA ALA A 23 1.84 -0.81 -6.22
C ALA A 23 3.23 -1.07 -6.77
N GLU A 24 3.83 -0.02 -7.31
CA GLU A 24 5.17 0.00 -7.86
C GLU A 24 6.12 0.68 -6.89
N ASN A 25 7.18 -0.03 -6.49
CA ASN A 25 8.33 0.57 -5.85
C ASN A 25 9.38 0.92 -6.92
N ARG A 26 9.56 2.22 -7.16
CA ARG A 26 10.53 2.77 -8.12
C ARG A 26 11.91 3.04 -7.54
N SER A 27 12.08 2.81 -6.24
CA SER A 27 13.36 3.05 -5.56
C SER A 27 14.28 1.83 -5.62
N ASP A 28 15.53 2.06 -5.25
CA ASP A 28 16.58 1.06 -5.09
C ASP A 28 16.57 0.39 -3.71
N ILE A 29 15.72 0.85 -2.80
CA ILE A 29 15.49 0.24 -1.48
C ILE A 29 14.20 -0.57 -1.46
N GLU A 30 14.16 -1.57 -0.58
CA GLU A 30 12.93 -2.26 -0.24
C GLU A 30 12.10 -1.40 0.72
N PHE A 31 10.77 -1.51 0.70
CA PHE A 31 9.91 -0.96 1.74
C PHE A 31 9.19 -2.08 2.49
N THR A 32 9.21 -2.01 3.82
CA THR A 32 8.33 -2.83 4.66
C THR A 32 7.17 -1.97 5.14
N LEU A 33 5.96 -2.28 4.67
CA LEU A 33 4.72 -1.60 4.99
C LEU A 33 4.03 -2.34 6.13
N LEU A 34 3.81 -1.65 7.25
CA LEU A 34 3.04 -2.12 8.38
C LEU A 34 1.70 -1.39 8.40
N LYS A 35 0.61 -2.15 8.36
CA LYS A 35 -0.73 -1.58 8.36
C LYS A 35 -1.01 -0.86 9.68
N VAL A 36 -1.55 0.36 9.60
CA VAL A 36 -1.84 1.17 10.80
C VAL A 36 -3.07 0.64 11.54
N GLU A 37 -4.10 0.23 10.81
CA GLU A 37 -5.35 -0.28 11.36
C GLU A 37 -5.67 -1.65 10.79
N SER A 38 -6.21 -2.54 11.63
CA SER A 38 -6.76 -3.81 11.17
C SER A 38 -8.16 -3.58 10.60
N ASP A 39 -8.44 -4.20 9.46
CA ASP A 39 -9.75 -4.13 8.79
C ASP A 39 -9.98 -5.43 7.99
N ASP A 40 -11.19 -5.56 7.43
CA ASP A 40 -11.60 -6.74 6.64
C ASP A 40 -11.22 -6.64 5.14
N SER A 41 -10.30 -5.76 4.75
CA SER A 41 -9.87 -5.57 3.36
C SER A 41 -9.07 -6.74 2.78
N GLY A 42 -8.60 -7.66 3.61
CA GLY A 42 -7.75 -8.77 3.17
C GLY A 42 -6.32 -8.36 2.80
N ILE A 43 -5.93 -7.07 2.95
CA ILE A 43 -4.53 -6.67 2.86
C ILE A 43 -3.78 -7.20 4.09
N PRO A 44 -2.64 -7.90 3.91
CA PRO A 44 -1.83 -8.38 5.02
C PRO A 44 -1.38 -7.25 5.97
N ALA A 45 -1.24 -7.56 7.26
CA ALA A 45 -0.76 -6.61 8.27
C ALA A 45 0.67 -6.11 7.97
N ARG A 46 1.48 -6.94 7.29
CA ARG A 46 2.83 -6.62 6.83
C ARG A 46 2.96 -6.95 5.35
N VAL A 47 3.44 -6.00 4.56
CA VAL A 47 3.69 -6.16 3.12
C VAL A 47 5.11 -5.73 2.81
N ILE A 48 5.79 -6.50 1.96
CA ILE A 48 7.11 -6.15 1.45
C ILE A 48 6.92 -5.64 0.02
N LEU A 49 7.44 -4.45 -0.27
CA LEU A 49 7.59 -3.92 -1.62
C LEU A 49 9.08 -3.97 -2.00
N PRO A 50 9.51 -5.01 -2.74
CA PRO A 50 10.90 -5.13 -3.17
C PRO A 50 11.35 -3.92 -4.01
N ARG A 51 12.64 -3.64 -4.03
CA ARG A 51 13.23 -2.62 -4.90
C ARG A 51 12.86 -2.83 -6.37
N ARG A 52 12.58 -1.75 -7.09
CA ARG A 52 12.29 -1.74 -8.54
C ARG A 52 11.30 -2.83 -8.97
N SER A 53 10.21 -2.97 -8.22
CA SER A 53 9.25 -4.05 -8.41
C SER A 53 7.81 -3.56 -8.41
N LYS A 54 6.92 -4.42 -8.87
CA LYS A 54 5.47 -4.25 -8.79
C LYS A 54 4.88 -5.38 -7.96
N VAL A 55 3.96 -5.03 -7.07
CA VAL A 55 3.17 -5.98 -6.28
C VAL A 55 1.70 -5.71 -6.54
N VAL A 56 0.95 -6.78 -6.80
CA VAL A 56 -0.50 -6.70 -6.94
C VAL A 56 -1.13 -6.80 -5.55
N PHE A 57 -1.87 -5.76 -5.17
CA PHE A 57 -2.76 -5.78 -4.03
C PHE A 57 -4.12 -6.31 -4.45
N ARG A 58 -4.62 -7.29 -3.71
CA ARG A 58 -6.01 -7.74 -3.76
C ARG A 58 -6.72 -7.22 -2.52
N VAL A 59 -7.76 -6.41 -2.71
CA VAL A 59 -8.40 -5.64 -1.65
C VAL A 59 -9.90 -5.87 -1.69
N LYS A 60 -10.49 -6.31 -0.58
CA LYS A 60 -11.93 -6.45 -0.42
C LYS A 60 -12.53 -5.06 -0.21
N GLN A 61 -13.40 -4.64 -1.12
CA GLN A 61 -14.01 -3.31 -1.08
C GLN A 61 -15.43 -3.39 -1.63
N GLN A 62 -16.35 -2.65 -1.00
CA GLN A 62 -17.69 -2.48 -1.54
C GLN A 62 -17.64 -1.51 -2.73
N PRO A 63 -18.44 -1.76 -3.80
CA PRO A 63 -18.60 -0.79 -4.88
C PRO A 63 -18.94 0.60 -4.34
N ASP A 64 -18.42 1.64 -4.99
CA ASP A 64 -18.76 3.05 -4.76
C ASP A 64 -18.35 3.66 -3.41
N LYS A 65 -17.58 2.95 -2.58
CA LYS A 65 -17.03 3.49 -1.33
C LYS A 65 -15.54 3.70 -1.43
N ALA A 66 -15.08 4.94 -1.49
CA ALA A 66 -13.66 5.25 -1.38
C ALA A 66 -13.12 4.83 0.00
N VAL A 67 -12.02 4.07 0.02
CA VAL A 67 -11.35 3.64 1.27
C VAL A 67 -9.89 4.07 1.22
N THR A 68 -9.41 4.63 2.34
CA THR A 68 -8.01 4.99 2.54
C THR A 68 -7.31 3.87 3.28
N TYR A 69 -6.23 3.35 2.72
CA TYR A 69 -5.34 2.40 3.38
C TYR A 69 -4.08 3.11 3.85
N SER A 70 -3.75 2.95 5.13
CA SER A 70 -2.63 3.65 5.78
C SER A 70 -1.61 2.66 6.33
N PHE A 71 -0.33 2.94 6.07
CA PHE A 71 0.81 2.12 6.46
C PHE A 71 1.91 2.98 7.09
N ARG A 72 2.60 2.41 8.07
CA ARG A 72 3.92 2.86 8.52
C ARG A 72 4.99 2.13 7.74
N LEU A 73 6.07 2.83 7.39
CA LEU A 73 7.24 2.23 6.74
C LEU A 73 8.28 1.89 7.80
N GLU A 74 8.33 0.60 8.17
CA GLU A 74 9.18 0.08 9.27
C GLU A 74 10.66 0.46 9.08
N ASN A 75 11.12 0.47 7.83
CA ASN A 75 12.51 0.69 7.46
C ASN A 75 12.81 2.10 6.93
N VAL A 76 11.90 3.06 7.11
CA VAL A 76 12.10 4.46 6.69
C VAL A 76 11.88 5.38 7.89
N TRP A 77 12.97 5.86 8.47
CA TRP A 77 12.96 6.76 9.62
C TRP A 77 13.01 8.22 9.17
N VAL A 78 12.13 9.05 9.73
CA VAL A 78 12.06 10.51 9.46
C VAL A 78 12.40 11.35 10.69
N GLY A 79 12.73 10.71 11.81
CA GLY A 79 13.14 11.34 13.06
C GLY A 79 13.44 10.29 14.12
N VAL A 80 13.81 10.76 15.32
CA VAL A 80 13.98 9.88 16.49
C VAL A 80 12.63 9.21 16.77
N GLU A 81 12.61 7.88 16.65
CA GLU A 81 11.42 7.04 16.86
C GLU A 81 10.22 7.31 15.93
N LYS A 82 10.41 8.11 14.86
CA LYS A 82 9.35 8.43 13.91
C LYS A 82 9.59 7.74 12.57
N MET A 83 8.70 6.82 12.22
CA MET A 83 8.65 6.18 10.91
C MET A 83 7.88 7.04 9.90
N ALA A 84 8.25 6.93 8.63
CA ALA A 84 7.48 7.52 7.55
C ALA A 84 6.12 6.82 7.41
N GLU A 85 5.12 7.56 6.94
CA GLU A 85 3.80 7.03 6.64
C GLU A 85 3.56 7.03 5.13
N PHE A 86 2.77 6.06 4.69
CA PHE A 86 2.33 5.91 3.32
C PHE A 86 0.84 5.58 3.33
N SER A 87 0.05 6.30 2.56
CA SER A 87 -1.36 6.01 2.36
C SER A 87 -1.77 6.15 0.92
N PHE A 88 -2.77 5.37 0.52
CA PHE A 88 -3.39 5.48 -0.79
C PHE A 88 -4.90 5.30 -0.66
N VAL A 89 -5.62 5.89 -1.60
CA VAL A 89 -7.09 5.80 -1.67
C VAL A 89 -7.43 4.90 -2.85
N VAL A 90 -8.29 3.92 -2.59
CA VAL A 90 -8.90 3.10 -3.64
C VAL A 90 -10.33 3.60 -3.83
N LYS A 91 -10.68 3.95 -5.06
CA LYS A 91 -12.02 4.39 -5.46
C LYS A 91 -12.66 3.35 -6.35
#